data_AF-A0A1U7YUD1-F1
#
_entry.id   AF-A0A1U7YUD1-F1
#
_cell.length_a   1.000
_cell.length_b   1.000
_cell.length_c   1.000
_cell.angle_alpha   90.00
_cell.angle_beta   90.00
_cell.angle_gamma   90.00
#
_symmetry.space_group_name_H-M   'P 1'
#
loop_
_entity.id
_entity.type
_entity.pdbx_description
1 polymer ?
#
loop_
_entity_poly.entity_id
_entity_poly.type
_entity_poly.pdbx_seq_one_letter_code
_entity_poly.pdbx_strand_id
1 'polypeptide(L)'
;MASNIVESINATLVSARKLPIYDFLEEVRKMFGSWNCSNRKEATQTYTTLENKYQEMLTLNEAMSTRMTAKNYCSNYYKPNSVVMTYNVPVIPLPDRNDGNIPAHVVEEVVLPPM
;
A
#
# COMPACT_ATOMS: atom_id res chain seq x y z
N MET A 1 -4.94 32.02 6.36
CA MET A 1 -3.65 32.04 7.08
C MET A 1 -3.60 30.74 7.88
N ALA A 2 -2.63 29.87 7.62
CA ALA A 2 -2.51 28.61 8.37
C ALA A 2 -1.91 28.90 9.75
N SER A 3 -2.30 28.14 10.77
CA SER A 3 -1.64 28.20 12.07
C SER A 3 -0.19 27.75 11.92
N ASN A 4 0.71 28.39 12.66
CA ASN A 4 2.10 27.99 12.87
C ASN A 4 2.29 26.49 13.18
N ILE A 5 1.32 25.84 13.81
CA ILE A 5 1.33 24.40 14.09
C ILE A 5 1.14 23.59 12.80
N VAL A 6 0.18 23.99 11.95
CA VAL A 6 -0.11 23.33 10.66
C VAL A 6 1.08 23.44 9.71
N GLU A 7 1.76 24.59 9.70
CA GLU A 7 2.98 24.79 8.90
C GLU A 7 4.14 23.91 9.38
N SER A 8 4.38 23.83 10.69
CA SER A 8 5.45 22.99 11.26
C SER A 8 5.25 21.49 10.98
N ILE A 9 4.00 21.00 11.09
CA ILE A 9 3.64 19.62 10.78
C ILE A 9 3.81 19.32 9.28
N ASN A 10 3.37 20.23 8.40
CA ASN A 10 3.54 20.04 6.96
C ASN A 10 5.02 20.08 6.54
N ALA A 11 5.84 20.92 7.17
CA ALA A 11 7.27 21.00 6.91
C ALA A 11 7.99 19.69 7.28
N THR A 12 7.59 19.01 8.36
CA THR A 12 8.14 17.70 8.76
C THR A 12 7.64 16.56 7.85
N LEU A 13 6.35 16.56 7.49
CA LEU A 13 5.78 15.53 6.61
C LEU A 13 6.29 15.58 5.17
N VAL A 14 6.68 16.75 4.66
CA VAL A 14 7.23 16.90 3.30
C VAL A 14 8.46 16.00 3.09
N SER A 15 9.36 15.93 4.08
CA SER A 15 10.53 15.07 4.01
C SER A 15 10.15 13.59 4.13
N ALA A 16 9.15 13.26 4.96
CA ALA A 16 8.63 11.90 5.11
C ALA A 16 7.98 11.36 3.82
N ARG A 17 7.28 12.22 3.05
CA ARG A 17 6.66 11.82 1.77
C ARG A 17 7.66 11.62 0.64
N LYS A 18 8.84 12.21 0.76
CA LYS A 18 9.99 11.95 -0.13
C LYS A 18 10.82 10.75 0.35
N LEU A 19 10.39 10.02 1.38
CA LEU A 19 11.18 8.91 1.90
C LEU A 19 11.35 7.82 0.84
N PRO A 20 12.51 7.12 0.85
CA PRO A 20 12.91 6.11 -0.14
C PRO A 20 11.99 4.90 -0.27
N ILE A 21 10.89 4.84 0.49
CA ILE A 21 9.97 3.70 0.48
C ILE A 21 9.33 3.56 -0.89
N TYR A 22 8.87 4.65 -1.51
CA TYR A 22 8.29 4.58 -2.85
C TYR A 22 9.34 4.17 -3.89
N ASP A 23 10.51 4.81 -3.86
CA ASP A 23 11.63 4.49 -4.77
C ASP A 23 12.09 3.04 -4.59
N PHE A 24 12.18 2.56 -3.35
CA PHE A 24 12.48 1.17 -3.01
C PHE A 24 11.43 0.20 -3.58
N LEU A 25 10.14 0.48 -3.39
CA LEU A 25 9.06 -0.36 -3.90
C LEU A 25 9.06 -0.41 -5.44
N GLU A 26 9.38 0.70 -6.11
CA GLU A 26 9.53 0.73 -7.56
C GLU A 26 10.74 -0.10 -8.04
N GLU A 27 11.88 -0.04 -7.36
CA GLU A 27 13.03 -0.90 -7.68
C GLU A 27 12.73 -2.39 -7.45
N VAL A 28 12.03 -2.73 -6.36
CA VAL A 28 11.55 -4.11 -6.11
C VAL A 28 10.62 -4.58 -7.23
N ARG A 29 9.68 -3.74 -7.67
CA ARG A 29 8.78 -4.03 -8.80
C ARG A 29 9.54 -4.32 -10.09
N LYS A 30 10.55 -3.51 -10.42
CA LYS A 30 11.41 -3.72 -11.60
C LYS A 30 12.18 -5.04 -11.51
N MET A 31 12.71 -5.38 -10.33
CA MET A 31 13.44 -6.62 -10.10
C MET A 31 12.56 -7.85 -10.35
N PHE A 32 11.35 -7.88 -9.79
CA PHE A 32 10.39 -8.98 -10.03
C PHE A 32 9.95 -9.05 -11.50
N GLY A 33 9.77 -7.91 -12.17
CA GLY A 33 9.45 -7.88 -13.60
C GLY A 33 10.56 -8.47 -14.46
N SER A 34 11.83 -8.14 -14.17
CA SER A 34 13.01 -8.68 -14.85
C SER A 34 13.14 -10.19 -14.62
N TRP A 35 13.05 -10.64 -13.36
CA TRP A 35 13.12 -12.06 -13.01
C TRP A 35 12.06 -12.89 -13.72
N ASN A 36 10.80 -12.45 -13.72
CA ASN A 36 9.72 -13.13 -14.43
C ASN A 36 9.98 -13.22 -15.95
N CYS A 37 10.49 -12.15 -16.56
CA CYS A 37 10.82 -12.16 -17.98
C CYS A 37 11.93 -13.18 -18.31
N SER A 38 12.98 -13.23 -17.50
CA SER A 38 14.09 -14.18 -17.67
C SER A 38 13.64 -15.62 -17.47
N ASN A 39 12.91 -15.89 -16.38
CA ASN A 39 12.38 -17.22 -16.07
C ASN A 39 11.44 -17.72 -17.17
N ARG A 40 10.60 -16.83 -17.74
CA ARG A 40 9.74 -17.19 -18.87
C ARG A 40 10.56 -17.57 -20.10
N LYS A 41 11.60 -16.81 -20.44
CA LYS A 41 12.48 -17.14 -21.59
C LYS A 41 13.15 -18.50 -21.41
N GLU A 42 13.67 -18.76 -20.21
CA GLU A 42 14.33 -20.02 -19.87
C GLU A 42 13.35 -21.20 -19.94
N ALA A 43 12.13 -21.03 -19.41
CA ALA A 43 11.07 -22.03 -19.50
C ALA A 43 10.68 -22.34 -20.96
N THR A 44 10.58 -21.32 -21.82
CA THR A 44 10.28 -21.52 -23.25
C THR A 44 11.42 -22.23 -24.01
N GLN A 45 12.67 -22.07 -23.56
CA GLN A 45 13.84 -22.70 -24.19
C GLN A 45 14.09 -24.12 -23.68
N THR A 46 13.60 -24.45 -22.48
CA THR A 46 13.75 -25.77 -21.87
C THR A 46 12.66 -26.71 -22.37
N TYR A 47 12.98 -27.56 -23.34
CA TYR A 47 12.06 -28.59 -23.84
C TYR A 47 12.24 -29.86 -23.02
N THR A 48 11.28 -30.14 -22.13
CA THR A 48 11.15 -31.44 -21.45
C THR A 48 9.96 -32.18 -22.05
N THR A 49 10.17 -33.43 -22.47
CA THR A 49 9.07 -34.32 -22.88
C THR A 49 8.23 -34.67 -21.66
N LEU A 50 7.08 -34.02 -21.53
CA LEU A 50 6.11 -34.26 -20.47
C LEU A 50 5.02 -35.20 -20.99
N GLU A 51 4.49 -36.09 -20.16
CA GLU A 51 3.31 -36.89 -20.53
C GLU A 51 2.15 -35.96 -20.94
N ASN A 52 1.35 -36.37 -21.93
CA ASN A 52 0.27 -35.57 -22.52
C ASN A 52 -0.64 -34.90 -21.49
N LYS A 53 -0.99 -35.62 -20.41
CA LYS A 53 -1.87 -35.11 -19.33
C LYS A 53 -1.33 -33.82 -18.68
N TYR A 54 -0.02 -33.69 -18.56
CA TYR A 54 0.59 -32.53 -17.94
C TYR A 54 0.79 -31.38 -18.93
N GLN A 55 0.99 -31.68 -20.23
CA GLN A 55 1.01 -30.65 -21.27
C GLN A 55 -0.35 -29.97 -21.41
N GLU A 56 -1.43 -30.75 -21.35
CA GLU A 56 -2.80 -30.23 -21.34
C GLU A 56 -3.04 -29.31 -20.14
N MET A 57 -2.58 -29.72 -18.95
CA MET A 57 -2.67 -28.92 -17.72
C MET A 57 -1.87 -27.61 -17.83
N LEU A 58 -0.65 -27.65 -18.37
CA LEU A 58 0.18 -26.46 -18.60
C LEU A 58 -0.48 -25.49 -19.58
N THR A 59 -0.97 -26.00 -20.71
CA THR A 59 -1.65 -25.21 -21.74
C THR A 59 -2.91 -24.55 -21.18
N LEU A 60 -3.68 -25.27 -20.37
CA LEU A 60 -4.85 -24.72 -19.68
C LEU A 60 -4.45 -23.62 -18.69
N ASN A 61 -3.42 -23.85 -17.88
CA ASN A 61 -2.93 -22.87 -16.90
C ASN A 61 -2.40 -21.60 -17.58
N GLU A 62 -1.70 -21.73 -18.71
CA GLU A 62 -1.21 -20.60 -19.51
C GLU A 62 -2.39 -19.80 -20.11
N ALA A 63 -3.38 -20.49 -20.67
CA ALA A 63 -4.60 -19.87 -21.18
C ALA A 63 -5.42 -19.16 -20.07
N MET A 64 -5.43 -19.71 -18.85
CA MET A 64 -6.05 -19.05 -17.69
C MET A 64 -5.24 -17.86 -17.21
N SER A 65 -3.90 -17.96 -17.18
CA SER A 65 -3.00 -16.88 -16.76
C SER A 65 -3.07 -15.69 -17.70
N THR A 66 -3.11 -15.91 -19.01
CA THR A 66 -3.29 -14.84 -20.01
C THR A 66 -4.66 -14.15 -19.92
N ARG A 67 -5.68 -14.87 -19.42
CA ARG A 67 -7.02 -14.31 -19.14
C ARG A 67 -7.14 -13.70 -17.75
N MET A 68 -6.18 -13.93 -16.85
CA MET A 68 -6.09 -13.20 -15.59
C MET A 68 -5.66 -11.77 -15.91
N THR A 69 -6.65 -10.91 -16.10
CA THR A 69 -6.42 -9.47 -15.94
C THR A 69 -5.96 -9.30 -14.49
N ALA A 70 -4.76 -8.76 -14.29
CA ALA A 70 -4.37 -8.28 -12.97
C ALA A 70 -5.39 -7.22 -12.57
N LYS A 71 -6.43 -7.64 -11.86
CA LYS A 71 -7.31 -6.69 -11.18
C LYS A 71 -6.35 -5.82 -10.38
N ASN A 72 -6.50 -4.51 -10.51
CA ASN A 72 -5.84 -3.59 -9.61
C ASN A 72 -6.37 -3.88 -8.20
N TYR A 73 -5.77 -4.88 -7.52
CA TYR A 73 -5.96 -5.14 -6.10
C TYR A 73 -5.42 -3.97 -5.27
N CYS A 74 -4.64 -3.08 -5.91
CA CYS A 74 -4.38 -1.74 -5.44
C CYS A 74 -5.71 -0.99 -5.35
N SER A 75 -6.33 -1.05 -4.17
CA SER A 75 -7.50 -0.23 -3.83
C SER A 75 -7.23 1.21 -4.25
N ASN A 76 -8.27 1.90 -4.72
CA ASN A 76 -8.12 3.29 -5.18
C ASN A 76 -7.43 4.16 -4.12
N TYR A 77 -7.54 3.84 -2.83
CA TYR A 77 -6.83 4.51 -1.73
C TYR A 77 -5.29 4.51 -1.86
N TYR A 78 -4.70 3.46 -2.45
CA TYR A 78 -3.24 3.32 -2.58
C TYR A 78 -2.70 3.86 -3.91
N LYS A 79 -3.57 4.40 -4.77
CA LYS A 79 -3.10 5.07 -6.00
C LYS A 79 -2.39 6.38 -5.62
N PRO A 80 -1.30 6.75 -6.32
CA PRO A 80 -0.52 7.96 -6.00
C PRO A 80 -1.39 9.22 -5.85
N ASN A 81 -2.34 9.42 -6.78
CA ASN A 81 -3.25 10.57 -6.74
C ASN A 81 -4.14 10.59 -5.49
N SER A 82 -4.59 9.44 -5.01
CA SER A 82 -5.45 9.33 -3.83
C SER A 82 -4.67 9.58 -2.54
N VAL A 83 -3.45 9.04 -2.45
CA VAL A 83 -2.52 9.30 -1.34
C VAL A 83 -2.20 10.79 -1.27
N VAL A 84 -1.94 11.44 -2.41
CA VAL A 84 -1.73 12.89 -2.48
C VAL A 84 -2.99 13.66 -2.05
N MET A 85 -4.19 13.24 -2.47
CA MET A 85 -5.45 13.88 -2.06
C MET A 85 -5.72 13.78 -0.55
N THR A 86 -5.41 12.65 0.10
CA THR A 86 -5.58 12.52 1.56
C THR A 86 -4.74 13.51 2.34
N TYR A 87 -3.61 13.94 1.77
CA TYR A 87 -2.74 14.93 2.36
C TYR A 87 -3.09 16.38 2.00
N ASN A 88 -4.01 16.60 1.07
CA ASN A 88 -4.52 17.93 0.71
C ASN A 88 -5.66 18.38 1.63
N VAL A 89 -6.22 17.48 2.44
CA VAL A 89 -7.17 17.83 3.49
C VAL A 89 -6.38 18.48 4.64
N PRO A 90 -6.71 19.72 5.05
CA PRO A 90 -6.04 20.35 6.18
C PRO A 90 -6.26 19.49 7.43
N VAL A 91 -5.16 19.09 8.07
CA VAL A 91 -5.20 18.42 9.37
C VAL A 91 -5.86 19.39 10.35
N ILE A 92 -7.08 19.09 10.79
CA ILE A 92 -7.73 19.81 11.86
C ILE A 92 -6.90 19.52 13.11
N PRO A 93 -6.26 20.53 13.73
CA PRO A 93 -5.54 20.32 14.98
C PRO A 93 -6.52 19.74 16.00
N LEU A 94 -6.08 18.77 16.80
CA LEU A 94 -6.85 18.37 17.97
C LEU A 94 -7.17 19.64 18.81
N PRO A 95 -8.42 19.79 19.30
CA PRO A 95 -8.76 20.88 20.19
C PRO A 95 -7.76 20.94 21.36
N ASP A 96 -7.45 22.13 21.87
CA ASP A 96 -6.63 22.23 23.07
C ASP A 96 -7.28 21.39 24.19
N ARG A 97 -6.48 20.85 25.11
CA ARG A 97 -6.97 20.10 26.26
C ARG A 97 -8.02 20.90 27.06
N ASN A 98 -7.93 22.23 26.99
CA ASN A 98 -8.85 23.17 27.62
C ASN A 98 -10.15 23.42 26.83
N ASP A 99 -10.19 23.08 25.53
CA ASP A 99 -11.37 23.19 24.66
C ASP A 99 -12.23 21.91 24.69
N GLY A 100 -11.72 20.84 25.31
CA GLY A 100 -12.43 19.56 25.45
C GLY A 100 -13.48 19.63 26.56
N ASN A 101 -14.76 19.69 26.19
CA ASN A 101 -15.86 19.41 27.12
C ASN A 101 -15.90 17.91 27.44
N ILE A 102 -15.11 17.46 28.40
CA ILE A 102 -15.16 16.07 28.88
C ILE A 102 -16.47 15.88 29.65
N PRO A 103 -17.36 14.97 29.23
CA PRO A 103 -18.59 14.68 29.97
C PRO A 103 -18.28 14.16 31.37
N ALA A 104 -19.03 14.64 32.38
CA ALA A 104 -18.77 14.29 33.79
C ALA A 104 -18.68 12.77 34.06
N HIS A 105 -19.46 11.97 33.35
CA HIS A 105 -19.47 10.50 33.49
C HIS A 105 -18.15 9.81 33.10
N VAL A 106 -17.34 10.44 32.24
CA VAL A 106 -16.01 9.91 31.83
C VAL A 106 -14.94 10.26 32.86
N VAL A 107 -15.08 11.40 33.54
CA VAL A 107 -14.14 11.85 34.59
C VAL A 107 -14.27 10.99 35.84
N GLU A 108 -15.48 10.48 36.11
CA GLU A 108 -15.78 9.63 37.27
C GLU A 108 -15.50 8.13 37.03
N GLU A 109 -15.14 7.74 35.81
CA GLU A 109 -14.88 6.34 35.47
C GLU A 109 -13.54 5.86 36.07
N VAL A 110 -13.64 5.16 37.20
CA VAL A 110 -12.47 4.50 37.83
C VAL A 110 -12.24 3.16 37.15
N VAL A 111 -11.28 3.10 36.24
CA VAL A 111 -10.84 1.85 35.60
C VAL A 111 -9.96 1.08 36.58
N LEU A 112 -10.49 0.01 37.16
CA LEU A 112 -9.71 -0.92 37.97
C LEU A 112 -8.90 -1.88 37.08
N PRO A 113 -7.67 -2.25 37.47
CA PRO A 113 -6.92 -3.25 36.74
C PRO A 113 -7.62 -4.61 36.78
N PRO A 114 -7.49 -5.44 35.74
CA PRO A 114 -8.04 -6.79 35.73
C PRO A 114 -7.40 -7.62 36.85
N MET A 115 -8.24 -8.37 37.58
CA MET A 115 -7.80 -9.36 38.58
C MET A 115 -7.17 -10.59 37.92
#